data_AF-A0A356C1I2-F1
#
_entry.id   AF-A0A356C1I2-F1
#
_cell.length_a   1.000
_cell.length_b   1.000
_cell.length_c   1.000
_cell.angle_alpha   90.00
_cell.angle_beta   90.00
_cell.angle_gamma   90.00
#
_symmetry.space_group_name_H-M   'P 1'
#
loop_
_entity.id
_entity.type
_entity.pdbx_description
1 polymer ?
#
loop_
_entity_poly.entity_id
_entity_poly.type
_entity_poly.pdbx_seq_one_letter_code
_entity_poly.pdbx_strand_id
1 'polypeptide(L)' 'MYLKHAVKRGLGPEYKVRFLEVTSREALGRHWRTERPLPLVIVDDEVIFRGSFSPQKIIQEVRRNKS' A
#
# COMPACT_ATOMS: atom_id res chain seq x y z
N MET A 1 12.91 -1.92 3.49
CA MET A 1 13.74 -1.59 2.30
C MET A 1 13.34 -2.34 1.02
N TYR A 2 12.68 -3.51 1.10
CA TYR A 2 12.35 -4.36 -0.06
C TYR A 2 11.14 -3.90 -0.91
N LEU A 3 10.05 -3.43 -0.29
CA LEU A 3 8.83 -3.05 -1.03
C LEU A 3 9.04 -1.87 -1.99
N LYS A 4 9.77 -0.84 -1.58
CA LYS A 4 10.14 0.31 -2.44
C LYS A 4 10.85 -0.14 -3.72
N HIS A 5 11.80 -1.06 -3.60
CA HIS A 5 12.56 -1.59 -4.73
C HIS A 5 11.69 -2.49 -5.63
N ALA A 6 10.87 -3.35 -5.02
CA ALA A 6 9.94 -4.21 -5.76
C ALA A 6 8.94 -3.39 -6.59
N VAL A 7 8.33 -2.37 -5.99
CA VAL A 7 7.39 -1.46 -6.68
C VAL A 7 8.10 -0.70 -7.80
N LYS A 8 9.27 -0.11 -7.54
CA LYS A 8 10.03 0.60 -8.59
C LYS A 8 10.36 -0.29 -9.78
N ARG A 9 10.73 -1.56 -9.55
CA ARG A 9 11.03 -2.53 -10.63
C ARG A 9 9.78 -3.05 -11.33
N GLY A 10 8.70 -3.30 -10.59
CA GLY A 10 7.50 -3.94 -11.12
C GLY A 10 6.46 -2.99 -11.72
N LEU A 11 6.39 -1.75 -11.24
CA LEU A 11 5.39 -0.77 -11.63
C LEU A 11 6.00 0.46 -12.31
N GLY A 12 7.23 0.83 -11.95
CA GLY A 12 7.95 1.96 -12.55
C GLY A 12 8.34 3.03 -11.52
N PRO A 13 9.23 3.98 -11.90
CA PRO A 13 9.72 5.04 -11.02
C PRO A 13 8.67 6.09 -10.63
N GLU A 14 7.55 6.18 -11.35
CA GLU A 14 6.43 7.11 -11.08
C GLU A 14 5.65 6.74 -9.81
N TYR A 15 5.70 5.47 -9.39
CA TYR A 15 5.03 5.01 -8.17
C TYR A 15 5.85 5.32 -6.93
N LYS A 16 5.26 6.09 -6.02
CA LYS A 16 5.88 6.45 -4.74
C LYS A 16 5.32 5.58 -3.62
N VAL A 17 6.19 4.79 -2.99
CA VAL A 17 5.82 4.03 -1.79
C VAL A 17 6.15 4.83 -0.53
N ARG A 18 5.15 5.01 0.32
CA ARG A 18 5.27 5.68 1.63
C ARG A 18 4.92 4.69 2.74
N PHE A 19 5.60 4.82 3.87
CA PHE A 19 5.25 4.12 5.10
C PHE A 19 4.61 5.12 6.04
N LEU A 20 3.49 4.73 6.62
CA LEU A 20 2.70 5.60 7.47
C LEU A 20 2.37 4.89 8.77
N GLU A 21 2.59 5.57 9.88
CA GLU A 21 2.09 5.14 11.19
C GLU A 21 0.60 5.45 11.31
N VAL A 22 -0.18 4.51 11.87
CA VAL A 22 -1.64 4.65 12.07
C VAL A 22 -1.99 5.80 13.04
N THR A 23 -1.03 6.21 13.86
CA THR A 23 -1.14 7.34 14.81
C THR A 23 -0.74 8.68 14.20
N SER A 24 -0.24 8.72 12.96
CA SER A 24 0.19 9.95 12.32
C SER A 24 -0.98 10.90 12.02
N ARG A 25 -0.69 12.21 11.92
CA ARG A 25 -1.68 13.22 11.53
C ARG A 25 -2.27 12.96 10.14
N GLU A 26 -1.51 12.36 9.23
CA GLU A 26 -1.98 12.03 7.88
C GLU A 26 -2.97 10.86 7.85
N ALA A 27 -2.87 9.93 8.81
CA ALA A 27 -3.86 8.88 9.00
C ALA A 27 -5.14 9.39 9.68
N LEU A 28 -5.13 10.59 10.27
CA LEU A 28 -6.28 11.15 10.97
C LEU A 28 -7.42 11.42 9.99
N GLY A 29 -8.62 10.93 10.31
CA GLY A 29 -9.81 11.07 9.45
C GLY A 29 -9.85 10.13 8.25
N ARG A 30 -8.82 9.30 8.03
CA ARG A 30 -8.85 8.25 6.99
C ARG A 30 -9.73 7.08 7.43
N HIS A 31 -10.60 6.63 6.54
CA HIS A 31 -11.56 5.56 6.82
C HIS A 31 -10.87 4.24 7.17
N TRP A 32 -9.72 3.96 6.56
CA TRP A 32 -8.95 2.73 6.78
C TRP A 32 -8.15 2.72 8.09
N ARG A 33 -8.10 3.82 8.86
CA ARG A 33 -7.27 3.93 10.08
C ARG A 33 -7.63 2.88 11.14
N THR A 34 -8.91 2.56 11.28
CA THR A 34 -9.41 1.59 12.25
C THR A 34 -9.36 0.16 11.74
N GLU A 35 -8.99 -0.07 10.48
CA GLU A 35 -8.97 -1.40 9.89
C GLU A 35 -7.85 -2.27 10.45
N ARG A 36 -8.15 -3.56 10.56
CA ARG A 36 -7.28 -4.58 11.10
C ARG A 36 -7.44 -5.88 10.29
N PRO A 37 -6.44 -6.78 10.30
CA PRO A 37 -5.14 -6.67 10.97
C PRO A 37 -4.15 -5.73 10.24
N LEU A 38 -3.18 -5.20 10.98
CA LEU A 38 -2.02 -4.48 10.43
C LEU A 38 -0.92 -5.46 9.99
N PRO A 39 -0.03 -5.09 9.04
CA PRO A 39 -0.02 -3.84 8.26
C PRO A 39 -1.13 -3.76 7.19
N LEU A 40 -1.53 -2.55 6.81
CA LEU A 40 -2.42 -2.29 5.68
C LEU A 40 -1.61 -1.87 4.46
N VAL A 41 -2.05 -2.27 3.27
CA VAL A 41 -1.57 -1.69 2.00
C VAL A 41 -2.71 -0.92 1.38
N ILE A 42 -2.48 0.36 1.16
CA ILE A 42 -3.48 1.31 0.64
C ILE A 42 -3.01 1.80 -0.73
N VAL A 43 -3.90 1.80 -1.71
CA VAL A 43 -3.69 2.33 -3.07
C VAL A 43 -4.89 3.18 -3.42
N ASP A 44 -4.65 4.43 -3.85
CA ASP A 44 -5.71 5.39 -4.20
C ASP A 44 -6.79 5.55 -3.10
N ASP A 45 -6.33 5.59 -1.84
CA ASP A 45 -7.14 5.64 -0.61
C ASP A 45 -7.95 4.36 -0.30
N GLU A 46 -7.83 3.29 -1.09
CA GLU A 46 -8.50 2.01 -0.82
C GLU A 46 -7.57 0.96 -0.20
N VAL A 47 -8.10 0.17 0.75
CA VAL A 47 -7.35 -0.94 1.38
C VAL A 47 -7.37 -2.18 0.51
N ILE A 48 -6.22 -2.52 -0.05
CA ILE A 48 -6.05 -3.70 -0.92
C ILE A 48 -5.48 -4.91 -0.19
N PHE A 49 -4.74 -4.73 0.92
CA PHE A 49 -4.26 -5.83 1.75
C PHE A 49 -4.36 -5.50 3.25
N ARG A 50 -4.63 -6.54 4.04
CA ARG A 50 -4.68 -6.49 5.51
C ARG A 50 -3.80 -7.59 6.11
N GLY A 51 -2.98 -7.26 7.09
CA GLY A 51 -2.08 -8.20 7.74
C GLY A 51 -0.90 -8.57 6.85
N SER A 52 -0.84 -9.83 6.42
CA SER A 52 0.27 -10.31 5.60
C SER A 52 0.14 -9.84 4.15
N PHE A 53 1.26 -9.41 3.56
CA PHE A 53 1.30 -9.04 2.15
C PHE A 53 2.54 -9.62 1.46
N SER A 54 2.43 -9.74 0.14
CA SER A 54 3.53 -10.09 -0.76
C SER A 54 3.78 -8.92 -1.71
N PRO A 55 5.02 -8.45 -1.88
CA PRO A 55 5.35 -7.42 -2.86
C PRO A 55 4.87 -7.76 -4.28
N GLN A 56 4.95 -9.03 -4.67
CA GLN A 56 4.46 -9.50 -5.97
C GLN A 56 2.95 -9.37 -6.10
N LYS A 57 2.20 -9.73 -5.04
CA LYS A 57 0.73 -9.58 -5.01
C LYS A 57 0.31 -8.10 -5.08
N ILE A 58 1.03 -7.22 -4.38
CA ILE A 58 0.79 -5.76 -4.46
C ILE A 58 0.98 -5.25 -5.89
N ILE A 59 2.07 -5.65 -6.55
CA ILE A 59 2.34 -5.25 -7.95
C ILE A 59 1.25 -5.76 -8.89
N GLN A 60 0.79 -7.01 -8.73
CA GLN A 60 -0.28 -7.58 -9.54
C GLN A 60 -1.60 -6.83 -9.37
N GLU A 61 -1.97 -6.52 -8.13
CA GLU A 61 -3.22 -5.81 -7.84
C GLU A 61 -3.23 -4.40 -8.41
N VAL A 62 -2.13 -3.66 -8.26
CA VAL A 62 -1.98 -2.32 -8.83
C VAL A 62 -2.06 -2.34 -10.36
N ARG A 63 -1.49 -3.36 -11.02
CA ARG A 63 -1.63 -3.52 -12.48
C ARG A 63 -3.07 -3.80 -12.89
N ARG A 64 -3.80 -4.60 -12.11
CA ARG A 64 -5.19 -4.96 -12.39
C ARG A 64 -6.13 -3.76 -12.30
N ASN A 65 -5.96 -2.91 -11.29
CA ASN A 65 -6.81 -1.73 -11.10
C ASN A 65 -6.56 -0.60 -12.13
N LYS A 66 -5.54 -0.73 -12.99
CA LYS A 66 -5.24 0.23 -14.06
C LYS A 66 -5.68 -0.20 -15.47
N SER A 67 -6.22 -1.41 -15.62
CA SER A 67 -6.88 -1.87 -16.86
C SER A 67 -8.35 -1.50 -16.85
#